data_AF-A0A1L5KQE8-F1
#
_entry.id   AF-A0A1L5KQE8-F1
#
_cell.length_a   1.000
_cell.length_b   1.000
_cell.length_c   1.000
_cell.angle_alpha   90.00
_cell.angle_beta   90.00
_cell.angle_gamma   90.00
#
_symmetry.space_group_name_H-M   'P 1'
#
loop_
_entity.id
_entity.type
_entity.pdbx_description
1 polymer ?
#
loop_
_entity_poly.entity_id
_entity_poly.type
_entity_poly.pdbx_seq_one_letter_code
_entity_poly.pdbx_strand_id
1 'polypeptide(L)'
;MSVLAEMLNAEGVPVDGSDRERSAKTDRLESLGITVEFGQRAENVASASTVVYSSAIKPSNPEIVAANEAGLHVVHRSDILALLMNGKRAVTVAGAHGKTTTSSMLAHILVHTGADPSYAIGGSIQGPDGTTLDGGHAGQGDVLVAEADESDGSFAKYHPTIAIITNAEADHLDHYGDEAHYRAAF
;
A
#
# COMPACT_ATOMS: atom_id res chain seq x y z
N MET A 1 -1.13 4.48 3.39
CA MET A 1 0.13 4.16 4.11
C MET A 1 -0.13 3.29 5.33
N SER A 2 -1.14 3.59 6.16
CA SER A 2 -1.42 2.86 7.41
C SER A 2 -1.34 1.34 7.33
N VAL A 3 -2.00 0.71 6.36
CA VAL A 3 -1.98 -0.76 6.28
C VAL A 3 -0.58 -1.35 6.08
N LEU A 4 0.32 -0.67 5.36
CA LEU A 4 1.69 -1.14 5.20
C LEU A 4 2.45 -1.08 6.53
N ALA A 5 2.22 -0.03 7.32
CA ALA A 5 2.77 0.08 8.67
C ALA A 5 2.22 -1.02 9.59
N GLU A 6 0.92 -1.32 9.52
CA GLU A 6 0.31 -2.42 10.26
C GLU A 6 0.92 -3.78 9.88
N MET A 7 1.09 -4.05 8.58
CA MET A 7 1.70 -5.30 8.10
C MET A 7 3.17 -5.42 8.54
N LEU A 8 3.96 -4.35 8.41
CA LEU A 8 5.35 -4.35 8.87
C LEU A 8 5.46 -4.56 10.39
N ASN A 9 4.61 -3.88 11.18
CA ASN A 9 4.55 -4.05 12.63
C ASN A 9 4.15 -5.48 13.02
N ALA A 10 3.21 -6.09 12.29
CA ALA A 10 2.82 -7.49 12.49
C ALA A 10 3.97 -8.47 12.22
N GLU A 11 4.89 -8.14 11.30
CA GLU A 11 6.13 -8.88 11.03
C GLU A 11 7.26 -8.53 12.03
N GLY A 12 6.98 -7.73 13.07
CA GLY A 12 7.93 -7.34 14.11
C GLY A 12 8.94 -6.27 13.68
N VAL A 13 8.70 -5.60 12.54
CA VAL A 13 9.52 -4.47 12.09
C VAL A 13 9.15 -3.24 12.91
N PRO A 14 10.11 -2.52 13.54
CA PRO A 14 9.84 -1.24 14.18
C PRO A 14 9.37 -0.22 13.15
N VAL A 15 8.18 0.35 13.37
CA VAL A 15 7.58 1.35 12.50
C VAL A 15 7.03 2.50 13.33
N ASP A 16 7.26 3.71 12.86
CA ASP A 16 6.58 4.93 13.24
C ASP A 16 6.13 5.66 11.96
N GLY A 17 5.47 6.81 12.10
CA GLY A 17 5.12 7.62 10.95
C GLY A 17 4.64 9.01 11.32
N SER A 18 4.43 9.83 10.29
CA SER A 18 3.85 11.16 10.41
C SER A 18 2.60 11.31 9.55
N ASP A 19 1.65 12.12 10.00
CA ASP A 19 0.53 12.57 9.20
C ASP A 19 0.23 14.06 9.47
N ARG A 20 -0.53 14.70 8.59
CA ARG A 20 -0.92 16.10 8.78
C ARG A 20 -1.92 16.26 9.91
N GLU A 21 -2.85 15.30 10.02
CA GLU A 21 -4.02 15.38 10.92
C GLU A 21 -4.37 14.00 11.48
N ARG A 22 -5.04 14.02 12.64
CA ARG A 22 -5.53 12.80 13.29
C ARG A 22 -6.75 12.24 12.56
N SER A 23 -6.81 10.91 12.46
CA SER A 23 -7.89 10.18 11.80
C SER A 23 -8.10 8.82 12.45
N ALA A 24 -9.20 8.14 12.10
CA ALA A 24 -9.43 6.76 12.54
C ALA A 24 -8.28 5.81 12.14
N LYS A 25 -7.55 6.09 11.05
CA LYS A 25 -6.39 5.30 10.62
C LYS A 25 -5.18 5.52 11.52
N THR A 26 -4.91 6.76 11.92
CA THR A 26 -3.82 7.06 12.86
C THR A 26 -4.14 6.53 14.26
N ASP A 27 -5.40 6.67 14.70
CA ASP A 27 -5.85 6.12 15.99
C ASP A 27 -5.69 4.59 16.05
N ARG A 28 -5.95 3.90 14.93
CA ARG A 28 -5.71 2.46 14.79
C ARG A 28 -4.22 2.13 14.90
N LEU A 29 -3.34 2.86 14.22
CA LEU A 29 -1.89 2.67 14.34
C LEU A 29 -1.41 2.86 15.80
N GLU A 30 -1.84 3.94 16.45
CA GLU A 30 -1.52 4.20 17.86
C GLU A 30 -2.01 3.05 18.77
N SER A 31 -3.20 2.50 18.51
CA SER A 31 -3.74 1.36 19.27
C SER A 31 -2.91 0.07 19.11
N LEU A 32 -2.14 -0.04 18.03
CA LEU A 32 -1.20 -1.13 17.77
C LEU A 32 0.20 -0.86 18.31
N GLY A 33 0.41 0.27 18.99
CA GLY A 33 1.70 0.69 19.54
C GLY A 33 2.61 1.38 18.54
N ILE A 34 2.11 1.73 17.35
CA ILE A 34 2.87 2.47 16.32
C ILE A 34 2.75 3.96 16.63
N THR A 35 3.89 4.62 16.85
CA THR A 35 3.93 6.07 17.10
C THR A 35 3.53 6.83 15.84
N VAL A 36 2.63 7.82 16.00
CA VAL A 36 2.24 8.73 14.92
C VAL A 36 2.51 10.18 15.34
N GLU A 37 3.36 10.86 14.59
CA GLU A 37 3.63 12.28 14.76
C GLU A 37 2.69 13.14 13.91
N PHE A 38 2.09 14.18 14.52
CA PHE A 38 1.22 15.11 13.80
C PHE A 38 1.99 16.36 13.38
N GLY A 39 1.96 16.62 12.08
CA GLY A 39 2.75 17.66 11.42
C GLY A 39 4.11 17.15 10.97
N GLN A 40 4.46 17.48 9.73
CA GLN A 40 5.68 17.01 9.08
C GLN A 40 6.85 17.92 9.45
N ARG A 41 7.87 17.37 10.12
CA ARG A 41 9.04 18.10 10.61
C ARG A 41 10.31 17.27 10.42
N ALA A 42 11.44 17.92 10.21
CA ALA A 42 12.72 17.25 9.97
C ALA A 42 13.12 16.31 11.13
N GLU A 43 12.76 16.65 12.37
CA GLU A 43 13.11 15.83 13.54
C GLU A 43 12.39 14.47 13.57
N ASN A 44 11.26 14.33 12.87
CA ASN A 44 10.47 13.10 12.88
C ASN A 44 11.24 11.90 12.28
N VAL A 45 12.24 12.15 11.42
CA VAL A 45 13.04 11.08 10.78
C VAL A 45 14.42 10.88 11.42
N ALA A 46 14.74 11.57 12.51
CA ALA A 46 16.08 11.58 13.10
C ALA A 46 16.58 10.19 13.55
N SER A 47 15.67 9.30 13.94
CA SER A 47 15.97 7.91 14.36
C SER A 47 15.72 6.87 13.28
N ALA A 48 15.23 7.26 12.10
CA ALA A 48 14.87 6.32 11.05
C ALA A 48 16.10 5.82 10.29
N SER A 49 16.10 4.54 9.90
CA SER A 49 17.06 4.00 8.92
C SER A 49 16.49 4.01 7.50
N THR A 50 15.17 4.05 7.37
CA THR A 50 14.45 4.05 6.09
C THR A 50 13.20 4.92 6.21
N VAL A 51 13.00 5.80 5.23
CA VAL A 51 11.82 6.67 5.15
C VAL A 51 10.98 6.24 3.97
N VAL A 52 9.71 5.96 4.24
CA VAL A 52 8.75 5.49 3.23
C VAL A 52 7.77 6.61 2.91
N TYR A 53 7.61 6.94 1.63
CA TYR A 53 6.71 8.01 1.19
C TYR A 53 5.67 7.53 0.19
N SER A 54 4.56 8.25 0.08
CA SER A 54 3.53 8.03 -0.94
C SER A 54 3.64 9.06 -2.06
N SER A 55 3.01 8.80 -3.21
CA SER A 55 2.96 9.72 -4.34
C SER A 55 2.40 11.12 -4.00
N ALA A 56 1.67 11.27 -2.88
CA ALA A 56 1.16 12.56 -2.40
C ALA A 56 2.22 13.43 -1.68
N ILE A 57 3.35 12.85 -1.27
CA ILE A 57 4.42 13.56 -0.56
C ILE A 57 5.36 14.20 -1.58
N LYS A 58 5.46 15.53 -1.51
CA LYS A 58 6.36 16.30 -2.39
C LYS A 58 7.82 16.14 -1.96
N PRO A 59 8.79 16.22 -2.88
CA PRO A 59 10.22 16.24 -2.54
C PRO A 59 10.63 17.36 -1.57
N SER A 60 9.85 18.45 -1.52
CA SER A 60 10.07 19.57 -0.59
C SER A 60 9.58 19.31 0.83
N ASN A 61 9.02 18.14 1.13
CA ASN A 61 8.62 17.78 2.49
C ASN A 61 9.87 17.77 3.41
N PRO A 62 9.80 18.40 4.60
CA PRO A 62 10.96 18.55 5.48
C PRO A 62 11.55 17.20 5.95
N GLU A 63 10.74 16.16 6.10
CA GLU A 63 11.19 14.81 6.44
C GLU A 63 11.97 14.16 5.29
N ILE A 64 11.50 14.34 4.06
CA ILE A 64 12.19 13.82 2.86
C ILE A 64 13.51 14.54 2.65
N VAL A 65 13.54 15.87 2.82
CA VAL A 65 14.77 16.66 2.72
C VAL A 65 15.77 16.21 3.77
N ALA A 66 15.36 16.15 5.04
CA ALA A 66 16.22 15.73 6.15
C ALA A 66 16.74 14.30 5.97
N ALA A 67 15.89 13.37 5.49
CA ALA A 67 16.29 11.99 5.22
C ALA A 67 17.38 11.91 4.14
N ASN A 68 17.25 12.67 3.06
CA ASN A 68 18.27 12.73 2.01
C ASN A 68 19.57 13.37 2.50
N GLU A 69 19.49 14.47 3.26
CA GLU A 69 20.67 15.15 3.84
C GLU A 69 21.44 14.25 4.81
N ALA A 70 20.73 13.42 5.57
CA ALA A 70 21.30 12.42 6.47
C ALA A 70 21.74 11.13 5.78
N GLY A 71 21.52 10.99 4.47
CA GLY A 71 21.88 9.79 3.70
C GLY A 71 21.06 8.54 4.04
N LEU A 72 19.82 8.72 4.53
CA LEU A 72 18.92 7.62 4.84
C LEU A 72 18.38 6.96 3.57
N HIS A 73 17.96 5.70 3.67
CA HIS A 73 17.23 5.06 2.58
C HIS A 73 15.84 5.67 2.43
N VAL A 74 15.56 6.29 1.28
CA VAL A 74 14.23 6.82 0.97
C VAL A 74 13.61 5.95 -0.11
N VAL A 75 12.46 5.34 0.21
CA VAL A 75 11.77 4.39 -0.70
C VAL A 75 10.30 4.76 -0.86
N HIS A 76 9.74 4.41 -2.02
CA HIS A 76 8.33 4.64 -2.27
C HIS A 76 7.50 3.56 -1.57
N ARG A 77 6.24 3.86 -1.24
CA ARG A 77 5.29 2.91 -0.66
C ARG A 77 5.15 1.62 -1.47
N SER A 78 5.29 1.70 -2.79
CA SER A 78 5.22 0.52 -3.65
C SER A 78 6.40 -0.42 -3.46
N ASP A 79 7.56 0.08 -3.04
CA ASP A 79 8.72 -0.77 -2.71
C ASP A 79 8.42 -1.62 -1.47
N ILE A 80 7.75 -1.03 -0.47
CA ILE A 80 7.30 -1.75 0.73
C ILE A 80 6.21 -2.76 0.42
N LEU A 81 5.22 -2.38 -0.39
CA LEU A 81 4.18 -3.32 -0.80
C LEU A 81 4.77 -4.50 -1.60
N ALA A 82 5.71 -4.24 -2.51
CA ALA A 82 6.43 -5.30 -3.24
C ALA A 82 7.21 -6.23 -2.30
N LEU A 83 7.88 -5.66 -1.28
CA LEU A 83 8.59 -6.44 -0.26
C LEU A 83 7.63 -7.36 0.51
N LEU A 84 6.49 -6.83 0.95
CA LEU A 84 5.46 -7.60 1.68
C LEU A 84 4.84 -8.70 0.79
N MET A 85 4.64 -8.41 -0.50
CA MET A 85 4.17 -9.41 -1.48
C MET A 85 5.14 -10.58 -1.61
N ASN A 86 6.45 -10.33 -1.61
CA ASN A 86 7.45 -11.40 -1.72
C ASN A 86 7.46 -12.36 -0.52
N GLY A 87 6.90 -11.94 0.63
CA GLY A 87 6.75 -12.78 1.82
C GLY A 87 5.47 -13.62 1.85
N LYS A 88 4.53 -13.43 0.92
CA LYS A 88 3.19 -14.05 0.95
C LYS A 88 2.79 -14.58 -0.43
N ARG A 89 1.70 -15.37 -0.50
CA ARG A 89 1.02 -15.69 -1.76
C ARG A 89 0.26 -14.47 -2.26
N ALA A 90 0.96 -13.60 -2.97
CA ALA A 90 0.41 -12.35 -3.45
C ALA A 90 -0.54 -12.57 -4.64
N VAL A 91 -1.72 -11.94 -4.56
CA VAL A 91 -2.69 -11.81 -5.64
C VAL A 91 -2.90 -10.34 -5.95
N THR A 92 -2.52 -9.92 -7.15
CA THR A 92 -2.71 -8.53 -7.58
C THR A 92 -3.85 -8.41 -8.57
N VAL A 93 -4.51 -7.24 -8.54
CA VAL A 93 -5.55 -6.88 -9.50
C VAL A 93 -5.17 -5.59 -10.21
N ALA A 94 -4.88 -5.69 -11.51
CA ALA A 94 -4.49 -4.60 -12.40
C ALA A 94 -5.57 -4.34 -13.47
N GLY A 95 -5.45 -3.19 -14.14
CA GLY A 95 -6.27 -2.77 -15.28
C GLY A 95 -6.89 -1.40 -15.09
N ALA A 96 -7.20 -0.66 -16.16
CA ALA A 96 -7.75 0.70 -16.09
C ALA A 96 -9.01 0.77 -15.20
N HIS A 97 -9.88 -0.23 -15.30
CA HIS A 97 -11.16 -0.25 -14.57
C HIS A 97 -11.38 -1.56 -13.81
N GLY A 98 -12.11 -1.48 -12.68
CA GLY A 98 -12.57 -2.66 -11.95
C GLY A 98 -11.57 -3.27 -10.95
N LYS A 99 -10.39 -2.64 -10.73
CA LYS A 99 -9.38 -3.07 -9.75
C LYS A 99 -9.97 -3.18 -8.34
N THR A 100 -10.57 -2.10 -7.85
CA THR A 100 -11.14 -2.03 -6.50
C THR A 100 -12.28 -3.01 -6.28
N THR A 101 -13.26 -3.08 -7.19
CA THR A 101 -14.38 -4.02 -7.04
C THR A 101 -13.89 -5.47 -7.02
N THR A 102 -12.99 -5.83 -7.94
CA THR A 102 -12.49 -7.22 -8.06
C THR A 102 -11.62 -7.61 -6.86
N SER A 103 -10.72 -6.73 -6.42
CA SER A 103 -9.89 -6.97 -5.23
C SER A 103 -10.72 -7.00 -3.94
N SER A 104 -11.71 -6.13 -3.80
CA SER A 104 -12.68 -6.16 -2.68
C SER A 104 -13.47 -7.48 -2.65
N MET A 105 -13.96 -7.96 -3.79
CA MET A 105 -14.66 -9.25 -3.88
C MET A 105 -13.76 -10.41 -3.51
N LEU A 106 -12.51 -10.41 -3.97
CA LEU A 106 -11.53 -11.44 -3.64
C LEU A 106 -11.23 -11.46 -2.13
N ALA A 107 -10.93 -10.31 -1.54
CA ALA A 107 -10.69 -10.19 -0.10
C ALA A 107 -11.93 -10.60 0.71
N HIS A 108 -13.13 -10.19 0.29
CA HIS A 108 -14.39 -10.59 0.91
C HIS A 108 -14.55 -12.11 0.94
N ILE A 109 -14.35 -12.79 -0.19
CA ILE A 109 -14.44 -14.26 -0.27
C ILE A 109 -13.43 -14.92 0.69
N LEU A 110 -12.18 -14.48 0.68
CA LEU A 110 -11.12 -15.02 1.53
C LEU A 110 -11.40 -14.80 3.03
N VAL A 111 -11.93 -13.64 3.40
CA VAL A 111 -12.35 -13.36 4.78
C VAL A 111 -13.50 -14.30 5.18
N HIS A 112 -14.51 -14.48 4.32
CA HIS A 112 -15.68 -15.31 4.62
C HIS A 112 -15.38 -16.81 4.66
N THR A 113 -14.31 -17.26 4.00
CA THR A 113 -13.83 -18.64 4.08
C THR A 113 -12.87 -18.87 5.23
N GLY A 114 -12.59 -17.84 6.05
CA GLY A 114 -11.72 -17.94 7.22
C GLY A 114 -10.21 -17.95 6.91
N ALA A 115 -9.81 -17.50 5.71
CA ALA A 115 -8.40 -17.47 5.31
C ALA A 115 -7.60 -16.31 5.91
N ASP A 116 -8.27 -15.31 6.50
CA ASP A 116 -7.68 -14.12 7.14
C ASP A 116 -6.56 -13.47 6.30
N PRO A 117 -6.83 -13.04 5.06
CA PRO A 117 -5.81 -12.50 4.16
C PRO A 117 -5.34 -11.12 4.62
N SER A 118 -4.08 -10.78 4.32
CA SER A 118 -3.68 -9.37 4.28
C SER A 118 -4.24 -8.72 3.02
N TYR A 119 -4.66 -7.45 3.08
CA TYR A 119 -5.07 -6.74 1.88
C TYR A 119 -4.83 -5.22 1.93
N ALA A 120 -4.50 -4.66 0.76
CA ALA A 120 -4.30 -3.23 0.53
C ALA A 120 -5.08 -2.78 -0.72
N ILE A 121 -6.29 -2.28 -0.48
CA ILE A 121 -7.33 -2.00 -1.47
C ILE A 121 -7.79 -0.54 -1.28
N GLY A 122 -8.08 0.18 -2.36
CA GLY A 122 -8.51 1.58 -2.31
C GLY A 122 -9.95 1.79 -1.83
N GLY A 123 -10.70 0.70 -1.65
CA GLY A 123 -12.11 0.68 -1.26
C GLY A 123 -12.36 0.11 0.14
N SER A 124 -13.54 -0.46 0.31
CA SER A 124 -13.96 -1.19 1.53
C SER A 124 -14.45 -2.58 1.16
N ILE A 125 -14.56 -3.47 2.15
CA ILE A 125 -15.16 -4.80 2.00
C ILE A 125 -16.25 -5.01 3.05
N GLN A 126 -17.20 -5.90 2.78
CA GLN A 126 -18.18 -6.33 3.78
C GLN A 126 -17.59 -7.49 4.60
N GLY A 127 -17.71 -7.41 5.92
CA GLY A 127 -17.32 -8.45 6.86
C GLY A 127 -18.42 -9.50 7.10
N PRO A 128 -18.09 -10.64 7.74
CA PRO A 128 -19.03 -11.75 7.97
C PRO A 128 -20.28 -11.39 8.80
N ASP A 129 -20.18 -10.35 9.61
CA ASP A 129 -21.25 -9.81 10.45
C ASP A 129 -22.03 -8.65 9.78
N GLY A 130 -21.77 -8.38 8.51
CA GLY A 130 -22.37 -7.28 7.75
C GLY A 130 -21.76 -5.92 8.07
N THR A 131 -20.64 -5.86 8.80
CA THR A 131 -19.90 -4.60 9.01
C THR A 131 -19.12 -4.20 7.77
N THR A 132 -18.94 -2.90 7.57
CA THR A 132 -18.02 -2.39 6.54
C THR A 132 -16.61 -2.34 7.11
N LEU A 133 -15.70 -3.11 6.51
CA LEU A 133 -14.27 -3.13 6.83
C LEU A 133 -13.53 -2.19 5.87
N ASP A 134 -12.53 -1.46 6.39
CA ASP A 134 -11.62 -0.65 5.57
C ASP A 134 -10.86 -1.55 4.58
N GLY A 135 -10.41 -0.99 3.45
CA GLY A 135 -9.59 -1.69 2.45
C GLY A 135 -8.15 -1.97 2.90
N GLY A 136 -7.83 -1.77 4.18
CA GLY A 136 -6.56 -2.14 4.78
C GLY A 136 -6.76 -3.17 5.89
N HIS A 137 -6.08 -4.31 5.79
CA HIS A 137 -6.01 -5.31 6.84
C HIS A 137 -4.68 -6.05 6.84
N ALA A 138 -4.08 -6.20 8.02
CA ALA A 138 -2.92 -7.04 8.25
C ALA A 138 -3.40 -8.38 8.85
N GLY A 139 -3.67 -9.34 7.98
CA GLY A 139 -4.13 -10.67 8.35
C GLY A 139 -2.99 -11.61 8.73
N GLN A 140 -3.32 -12.69 9.44
CA GLN A 140 -2.40 -13.75 9.83
C GLN A 140 -2.28 -14.84 8.76
N GLY A 141 -3.14 -14.81 7.74
CA GLY A 141 -3.10 -15.70 6.59
C GLY A 141 -1.86 -15.52 5.71
N ASP A 142 -1.70 -16.47 4.79
CA ASP A 142 -0.57 -16.52 3.86
C ASP A 142 -0.86 -15.84 2.51
N VAL A 143 -2.06 -15.28 2.33
CA VAL A 143 -2.47 -14.56 1.11
C VAL A 143 -2.37 -13.05 1.34
N LEU A 144 -1.85 -12.33 0.34
CA LEU A 144 -1.91 -10.87 0.27
C LEU A 144 -2.67 -10.44 -0.98
N VAL A 145 -3.73 -9.65 -0.84
CA VAL A 145 -4.49 -9.08 -1.97
C VAL A 145 -4.17 -7.60 -2.11
N ALA A 146 -3.80 -7.14 -3.30
CA ALA A 146 -3.61 -5.71 -3.53
C ALA A 146 -4.05 -5.26 -4.92
N GLU A 147 -4.41 -3.98 -5.02
CA GLU A 147 -4.53 -3.31 -6.30
C GLU A 147 -3.13 -3.04 -6.89
N ALA A 148 -2.99 -3.31 -8.18
CA ALA A 148 -1.80 -3.03 -8.98
C ALA A 148 -2.14 -1.88 -9.93
N ASP A 149 -1.82 -0.66 -9.49
CA ASP A 149 -2.11 0.57 -10.24
C ASP A 149 -1.00 0.87 -11.24
N GLU A 150 -1.39 1.06 -12.48
CA GLU A 150 -0.52 1.38 -13.60
C GLU A 150 -0.16 2.86 -13.70
N SER A 151 -0.94 3.76 -13.09
CA SER A 151 -0.83 5.21 -13.31
C SER A 151 0.55 5.83 -13.08
N ASP A 152 1.35 5.29 -12.15
CA ASP A 152 2.70 5.76 -11.82
C ASP A 152 3.80 4.72 -12.10
N GLY A 153 3.47 3.66 -12.84
CA GLY A 153 4.38 2.57 -13.20
C GLY A 153 4.77 1.67 -12.02
N SER A 154 4.21 1.90 -10.83
CA SER A 154 4.60 1.16 -9.63
C SER A 154 4.25 -0.32 -9.67
N PHE A 155 3.22 -0.72 -10.42
CA PHE A 155 2.85 -2.13 -10.50
C PHE A 155 3.91 -3.03 -11.16
N ALA A 156 4.79 -2.46 -11.99
CA ALA A 156 5.89 -3.21 -12.60
C ALA A 156 6.92 -3.72 -11.57
N LYS A 157 6.87 -3.21 -10.33
CA LYS A 157 7.68 -3.67 -9.20
C LYS A 157 7.13 -4.95 -8.54
N TYR A 158 5.90 -5.33 -8.85
CA TYR A 158 5.22 -6.44 -8.18
C TYR A 158 5.49 -7.78 -8.89
N HIS A 159 5.81 -8.80 -8.10
CA HIS A 159 5.99 -10.17 -8.57
C HIS A 159 4.96 -11.10 -7.91
N PRO A 160 3.68 -10.97 -8.26
CA PRO A 160 2.61 -11.71 -7.62
C PRO A 160 2.66 -13.20 -7.97
N THR A 161 2.10 -14.04 -7.09
CA THR A 161 1.81 -15.45 -7.41
C THR A 161 0.68 -15.55 -8.44
N ILE A 162 -0.32 -14.68 -8.34
CA ILE A 162 -1.44 -14.59 -9.28
C ILE A 162 -1.64 -13.12 -9.67
N ALA A 163 -1.59 -12.82 -10.96
CA ALA A 163 -1.96 -11.52 -11.50
C ALA A 163 -3.32 -11.59 -12.19
N ILE A 164 -4.25 -10.72 -11.82
CA ILE A 164 -5.55 -10.54 -12.47
C ILE A 164 -5.49 -9.24 -13.27
N ILE A 165 -5.73 -9.30 -14.57
CA ILE A 165 -5.86 -8.12 -15.44
C ILE A 165 -7.32 -8.03 -15.85
N THR A 166 -8.03 -7.01 -15.37
CA THR A 166 -9.46 -6.81 -15.66
C THR A 166 -9.68 -6.29 -17.09
N ASN A 167 -8.80 -5.40 -17.55
CA ASN A 167 -8.75 -4.82 -18.89
C ASN A 167 -7.41 -4.11 -19.09
N ALA A 168 -7.09 -3.82 -20.36
CA ALA A 168 -5.92 -3.01 -20.76
C ALA A 168 -6.40 -2.01 -21.82
N GLU A 169 -7.16 -1.02 -21.37
CA GLU A 169 -7.63 0.12 -22.17
C GLU A 169 -6.70 1.31 -21.95
N ALA A 170 -6.40 2.08 -22.99
CA ALA A 170 -5.46 3.19 -22.90
C ALA A 170 -5.93 4.23 -21.87
N ASP A 171 -5.21 4.32 -20.77
CA ASP A 171 -5.35 5.32 -19.72
C ASP A 171 -3.95 5.80 -19.32
N HIS A 172 -3.83 6.84 -18.49
CA HIS A 172 -2.56 7.31 -17.94
C HIS A 172 -1.45 7.55 -18.99
N LEU A 173 -1.84 8.02 -20.18
CA LEU A 173 -0.91 8.31 -21.28
C LEU A 173 0.04 9.48 -20.96
N ASP A 174 -0.25 10.27 -19.93
CA ASP A 174 0.70 11.23 -19.34
C ASP A 174 1.94 10.55 -18.76
N HIS A 175 1.80 9.30 -18.29
CA HIS A 175 2.92 8.46 -17.84
C HIS A 175 3.52 7.64 -19.00
N TYR A 176 2.67 6.98 -19.80
CA TYR A 176 3.13 6.01 -20.80
C TYR A 176 3.40 6.59 -22.20
N GLY A 177 2.98 7.83 -22.47
CA GLY A 177 3.13 8.50 -23.77
C GLY A 177 2.13 8.05 -24.82
N ASP A 178 2.07 6.75 -25.13
CA ASP A 178 1.12 6.20 -26.11
C ASP A 178 0.52 4.85 -25.67
N GLU A 179 -0.54 4.43 -26.38
CA GLU A 179 -1.25 3.18 -26.10
C GLU A 179 -0.36 1.94 -26.24
N ALA A 180 0.64 1.96 -27.12
CA ALA A 180 1.52 0.82 -27.32
C ALA A 180 2.42 0.59 -26.09
N HIS A 181 2.99 1.67 -25.53
CA HIS A 181 3.76 1.62 -24.28
C HIS A 181 2.88 1.25 -23.08
N TYR A 182 1.65 1.76 -23.01
CA TYR A 182 0.69 1.37 -21.97
C TYR A 182 0.41 -0.14 -22.01
N ARG A 183 0.04 -0.67 -23.18
CA ARG A 183 -0.25 -2.11 -23.33
C ARG A 183 0.96 -2.99 -23.06
N ALA A 184 2.16 -2.53 -23.37
CA ALA A 184 3.40 -3.26 -23.12
C ALA A 184 3.78 -3.35 -21.64
N ALA A 185 3.21 -2.51 -20.78
CA ALA A 185 3.46 -2.57 -19.33
C ALA A 185 2.74 -3.75 -18.65
N PHE A 186 1.66 -4.26 -19.24
CA PHE A 186 0.86 -5.39 -18.75
C PHE A 186 1.42 -6.74 -19.23
#